data_AF-A0A975M7F2-F1
#
_entry.id   AF-A0A975M7F2-F1
#
_cell.length_a   1.000
_cell.length_b   1.000
_cell.length_c   1.000
_cell.angle_alpha   90.00
_cell.angle_beta   90.00
_cell.angle_gamma   90.00
#
_symmetry.space_group_name_H-M   'P 1'
#
loop_
_entity.id
_entity.type
_entity.pdbx_description
1 polymer ?
#
loop_
_entity_poly.entity_id
_entity_poly.type
_entity_poly.pdbx_seq_one_letter_code
_entity_poly.pdbx_strand_id
1 'polypeptide(L)'
;MGYQQASMSQIASELGLSVRTLHRYFPAKADIVWGGIESSLDALSEGLRHANAELPVIEAITAGVVAVFDQNADDNAIDRARLRLIATTPELRAARPETFELWRAQLIGFIGDRLGEPAGSLVPWVMGAAVQTTITEALAWWALHEQTRGPGEVVGQALASFNSVAAGLSPPVPSRRGQE
;
A
#
# COMPACT_ATOMS: atom_id res chain seq x y z
N MET A 1 -26.08 -0.17 0.45
CA MET A 1 -26.01 0.46 -0.89
C MET A 1 -24.58 0.36 -1.39
N GLY A 2 -24.36 0.15 -2.69
CA GLY A 2 -23.00 0.13 -3.25
C GLY A 2 -22.46 1.54 -3.48
N TYR A 3 -21.13 1.70 -3.60
CA TYR A 3 -20.50 3.02 -3.78
C TYR A 3 -21.13 3.83 -4.91
N GLN A 4 -21.42 3.21 -6.06
CA GLN A 4 -22.03 3.91 -7.21
C GLN A 4 -23.40 4.53 -6.89
N GLN A 5 -24.20 3.85 -6.07
CA GLN A 5 -25.55 4.30 -5.73
C GLN A 5 -25.56 5.36 -4.62
N ALA A 6 -24.54 5.39 -3.78
CA ALA A 6 -24.41 6.38 -2.71
C ALA A 6 -24.11 7.77 -3.29
N SER A 7 -24.91 8.78 -2.93
CA SER A 7 -24.66 10.19 -3.25
C SER A 7 -24.07 10.94 -2.05
N MET A 8 -23.37 12.04 -2.31
CA MET A 8 -22.93 12.97 -1.26
C MET A 8 -24.10 13.50 -0.43
N SER A 9 -25.29 13.67 -1.04
CA SER A 9 -26.49 14.10 -0.33
C SER A 9 -27.04 13.07 0.64
N GLN A 10 -27.03 11.79 0.26
CA GLN A 10 -27.44 10.69 1.13
C GLN A 10 -26.47 10.56 2.31
N ILE A 11 -25.16 10.58 2.03
CA ILE A 11 -24.12 10.51 3.07
C ILE A 11 -24.27 11.69 4.05
N ALA A 12 -24.43 12.91 3.55
CA ALA A 12 -24.64 14.09 4.41
C ALA A 12 -25.90 13.95 5.27
N SER A 13 -27.00 13.46 4.69
CA SER A 13 -28.25 13.21 5.42
C SER A 13 -28.09 12.18 6.53
N GLU A 14 -27.38 11.08 6.28
CA GLU A 14 -27.11 10.04 7.28
C GLU A 14 -26.23 10.55 8.43
N LEU A 15 -25.32 11.48 8.14
CA LEU A 15 -24.44 12.12 9.13
C LEU A 15 -25.09 13.32 9.85
N GLY A 16 -26.31 13.72 9.48
CA GLY A 16 -26.93 14.94 10.00
C GLY A 16 -26.21 16.24 9.61
N LEU A 17 -25.46 16.21 8.51
CA LEU A 17 -24.68 17.34 7.98
C LEU A 17 -25.36 17.95 6.75
N SER A 18 -25.04 19.22 6.47
CA SER A 18 -25.36 19.80 5.17
C SER A 18 -24.41 19.26 4.10
N VAL A 19 -24.90 19.14 2.86
CA VAL A 19 -24.08 18.75 1.69
C VAL A 19 -22.89 19.70 1.50
N ARG A 20 -23.09 21.00 1.75
CA ARG A 20 -22.03 22.01 1.72
C ARG A 20 -20.95 21.74 2.77
N THR A 21 -21.34 21.33 3.98
CA THR A 21 -20.40 20.97 5.05
C THR A 21 -19.59 19.76 4.62
N LEU A 22 -20.23 18.72 4.08
CA LEU A 22 -19.53 17.51 3.65
C LEU A 22 -18.53 17.81 2.51
N HIS A 23 -18.94 18.56 1.48
CA HIS A 23 -18.04 18.95 0.38
C HIS A 23 -16.87 19.84 0.80
N ARG A 24 -16.99 20.57 1.92
CA ARG A 24 -15.87 21.34 2.48
C ARG A 24 -14.73 20.44 2.92
N TYR A 25 -15.04 19.25 3.45
CA TYR A 25 -14.03 18.27 3.88
C TYR A 25 -13.64 17.30 2.77
N PHE A 26 -14.62 16.91 1.94
CA PHE A 26 -14.44 15.90 0.90
C PHE A 26 -15.03 16.41 -0.41
N PRO A 27 -14.21 17.03 -1.28
CA PRO A 27 -14.67 17.58 -2.56
C PRO A 27 -15.46 16.57 -3.40
N ALA A 28 -15.03 15.30 -3.39
CA ALA A 28 -15.68 14.17 -4.03
C ALA A 28 -15.89 13.00 -3.06
N LYS A 29 -16.78 12.08 -3.45
CA LYS A 29 -17.06 10.84 -2.71
C LYS A 29 -15.82 9.95 -2.57
N ALA A 30 -14.90 10.02 -3.53
CA ALA A 30 -13.63 9.30 -3.48
C ALA A 30 -12.75 9.75 -2.31
N ASP A 31 -12.77 11.04 -1.98
CA ASP A 31 -11.96 11.61 -0.90
C ASP A 31 -12.40 11.09 0.48
N ILE A 32 -13.69 10.75 0.65
CA ILE A 32 -14.19 10.11 1.87
C ILE A 32 -13.55 8.74 2.06
N VAL A 33 -13.39 8.00 0.96
CA VAL A 33 -12.79 6.65 0.99
C VAL A 33 -11.28 6.77 1.24
N TRP A 34 -10.60 7.67 0.54
CA TRP A 34 -9.14 7.84 0.65
C TRP A 34 -8.68 8.52 1.94
N GLY A 35 -9.44 9.48 2.47
CA GLY A 35 -9.09 10.19 3.71
C GLY A 35 -8.96 9.27 4.92
N GLY A 36 -9.59 8.09 4.89
CA GLY A 36 -9.40 7.07 5.92
C GLY A 36 -8.14 6.21 5.79
N ILE A 37 -7.36 6.39 4.72
CA ILE A 37 -6.08 5.68 4.48
C ILE A 37 -4.90 6.65 4.60
N GLU A 38 -5.10 7.94 4.39
CA GLU A 38 -4.03 8.94 4.45
C GLU A 38 -3.28 8.93 5.78
N SER A 39 -3.98 8.85 6.92
CA SER A 39 -3.35 8.71 8.24
C SER A 39 -2.51 7.44 8.37
N SER A 40 -2.95 6.34 7.79
CA SER A 40 -2.23 5.06 7.77
C SER A 40 -0.96 5.14 6.93
N LEU A 41 -0.99 5.87 5.81
CA LEU A 41 0.20 6.13 4.99
C LEU A 41 1.19 7.03 5.73
N ASP A 42 0.72 8.08 6.38
CA ASP A 42 1.57 8.97 7.18
C ASP A 42 2.24 8.22 8.34
N ALA A 43 1.49 7.37 9.04
CA ALA A 43 2.01 6.53 10.12
C ALA A 43 3.04 5.51 9.63
N LEU A 44 2.80 4.87 8.48
CA LEU A 44 3.79 3.99 7.86
C LEU A 44 5.09 4.73 7.57
N SER A 45 4.99 5.91 6.96
CA SER A 45 6.15 6.71 6.58
C SER A 45 6.92 7.23 7.79
N GLU A 46 6.24 7.56 8.89
CA GLU A 46 6.88 7.89 10.16
C GLU A 46 7.58 6.68 10.78
N GLY A 47 6.95 5.50 10.72
CA GLY A 47 7.55 4.25 11.17
C GLY A 47 8.82 3.90 10.40
N LEU A 48 8.86 4.12 9.08
CA LEU A 48 10.05 3.91 8.26
C LEU A 48 11.19 4.86 8.60
N ARG A 49 10.89 6.13 8.93
CA ARG A 49 11.91 7.10 9.38
C ARG A 49 12.58 6.70 10.69
N HIS A 50 11.85 6.01 11.57
CA HIS A 50 12.32 5.57 12.88
C HIS A 50 12.68 4.07 12.92
N ALA A 51 12.69 3.41 11.76
CA ALA A 51 12.99 1.99 11.68
C ALA A 51 14.44 1.71 12.10
N ASN A 52 14.65 0.62 12.82
CA ASN A 52 15.98 0.20 13.24
C ASN A 52 16.90 -0.02 12.02
N ALA A 53 18.04 0.68 12.01
CA ALA A 53 19.05 0.64 10.94
C ALA A 53 19.69 -0.74 10.74
N GLU A 54 19.57 -1.65 11.71
CA GLU A 54 20.09 -3.02 11.63
C GLU A 54 19.08 -4.02 11.03
N LEU A 55 17.78 -3.68 11.00
CA LEU A 55 16.75 -4.60 10.47
C LEU A 55 16.77 -4.63 8.94
N PRO A 56 16.79 -5.79 8.27
CA PRO A 56 16.70 -5.86 6.81
C PRO A 56 15.54 -5.03 6.24
N VAL A 57 15.73 -4.40 5.08
CA VAL A 57 14.76 -3.48 4.45
C VAL A 57 13.33 -4.05 4.41
N ILE A 58 13.19 -5.31 3.97
CA ILE A 58 11.88 -5.97 3.87
C ILE A 58 11.24 -6.16 5.25
N GLU A 59 12.02 -6.50 6.26
CA GLU A 59 11.54 -6.70 7.64
C GLU A 59 11.11 -5.37 8.25
N ALA A 60 11.88 -4.30 8.05
CA ALA A 60 11.54 -2.95 8.50
C ALA A 60 10.21 -2.46 7.88
N ILE A 61 10.01 -2.68 6.58
CA ILE A 61 8.79 -2.29 5.87
C ILE A 61 7.60 -3.13 6.34
N THR A 62 7.80 -4.44 6.50
CA THR A 62 6.76 -5.35 7.00
C THR A 62 6.31 -4.96 8.41
N ALA A 63 7.28 -4.66 9.29
CA ALA A 63 7.00 -4.21 10.65
C ALA A 63 6.22 -2.89 10.67
N GLY A 64 6.57 -1.94 9.79
CA GLY A 64 5.82 -0.69 9.64
C GLY A 64 4.37 -0.91 9.24
N VAL A 65 4.12 -1.82 8.28
CA VAL A 65 2.76 -2.15 7.85
C VAL A 65 1.98 -2.84 8.97
N VAL A 66 2.58 -3.82 9.65
CA VAL A 66 1.97 -4.49 10.82
C VAL A 66 1.57 -3.45 11.88
N ALA A 67 2.48 -2.53 12.23
CA ALA A 67 2.23 -1.52 13.25
C ALA A 67 1.05 -0.59 12.91
N VAL A 68 0.82 -0.28 11.63
CA VAL A 68 -0.33 0.53 11.19
C VAL A 68 -1.66 -0.20 11.40
N PHE A 69 -1.72 -1.50 11.10
CA PHE A 69 -2.94 -2.28 11.28
C PHE A 69 -3.17 -2.71 12.73
N ASP A 70 -2.12 -2.92 13.52
CA ASP A 70 -2.24 -3.25 14.94
C ASP A 70 -2.73 -2.06 15.77
N GLN A 71 -2.31 -0.84 15.43
CA GLN A 71 -2.85 0.38 16.06
C GLN A 71 -4.35 0.55 15.86
N ASN A 72 -4.90 -0.02 14.78
CA ASN A 72 -6.29 0.07 14.39
C ASN A 72 -6.99 -1.29 14.46
N ALA A 73 -6.57 -2.17 15.39
CA ALA A 73 -7.05 -3.56 15.43
C ALA A 73 -8.58 -3.67 15.53
N ASP A 74 -9.22 -2.76 16.28
CA ASP A 74 -10.68 -2.67 16.42
C ASP A 74 -11.37 -2.18 15.14
N ASP A 75 -10.66 -1.44 14.28
CA ASP A 75 -11.14 -0.87 13.02
C ASP A 75 -10.78 -1.72 11.79
N ASN A 76 -10.11 -2.85 11.96
CA ASN A 76 -9.69 -3.73 10.87
C ASN A 76 -10.85 -4.15 9.94
N ALA A 77 -12.08 -4.26 10.45
CA ALA A 77 -13.26 -4.54 9.63
C ALA A 77 -13.60 -3.36 8.69
N ILE A 78 -13.46 -2.13 9.18
CA ILE A 78 -13.68 -0.89 8.40
C ILE A 78 -12.59 -0.75 7.35
N ASP A 79 -11.32 -0.93 7.75
CA ASP A 79 -10.19 -0.86 6.83
C ASP A 79 -10.28 -1.94 5.74
N ARG A 80 -10.67 -3.15 6.11
CA ARG A 80 -10.92 -4.22 5.13
C ARG A 80 -12.03 -3.87 4.16
N ALA A 81 -13.15 -3.33 4.66
CA ALA A 81 -14.26 -2.91 3.80
C ALA A 81 -13.83 -1.78 2.84
N ARG A 82 -13.04 -0.82 3.33
CA ARG A 82 -12.49 0.29 2.55
C ARG A 82 -11.53 -0.19 1.47
N LEU A 83 -10.56 -1.03 1.82
CA LEU A 83 -9.61 -1.62 0.87
C LEU A 83 -10.34 -2.48 -0.18
N ARG A 84 -11.34 -3.27 0.23
CA ARG A 84 -12.19 -4.04 -0.70
C ARG A 84 -12.95 -3.12 -1.65
N LEU A 85 -13.47 -2.00 -1.15
CA LEU A 85 -14.19 -1.03 -1.97
C LEU A 85 -13.28 -0.40 -3.03
N ILE A 86 -12.07 0.01 -2.64
CA ILE A 86 -11.05 0.53 -3.58
C ILE A 86 -10.68 -0.55 -4.60
N ALA A 87 -10.42 -1.77 -4.14
CA ALA A 87 -10.02 -2.89 -5.00
C ALA A 87 -11.10 -3.26 -6.02
N THR A 88 -12.39 -3.10 -5.71
CA THR A 88 -13.49 -3.47 -6.61
C THR A 88 -14.05 -2.32 -7.46
N THR A 89 -13.65 -1.07 -7.20
CA THR A 89 -14.20 0.12 -7.89
C THR A 89 -13.14 0.78 -8.79
N PRO A 90 -13.24 0.66 -10.13
CA PRO A 90 -12.26 1.23 -11.05
C PRO A 90 -12.04 2.74 -10.87
N GLU A 91 -13.10 3.51 -10.61
CA GLU A 91 -13.01 4.95 -10.41
C GLU A 91 -12.18 5.32 -9.19
N LEU A 92 -12.28 4.54 -8.09
CA LEU A 92 -11.45 4.74 -6.90
C LEU A 92 -9.99 4.41 -7.17
N ARG A 93 -9.71 3.32 -7.92
CA ARG A 93 -8.34 2.96 -8.29
C ARG A 93 -7.68 4.01 -9.20
N ALA A 94 -8.45 4.68 -10.05
CA ALA A 94 -7.98 5.74 -10.93
C ALA A 94 -7.78 7.06 -10.17
N ALA A 95 -8.62 7.34 -9.17
CA ALA A 95 -8.57 8.56 -8.36
C ALA A 95 -7.62 8.44 -7.15
N ARG A 96 -6.43 7.84 -7.31
CA ARG A 96 -5.45 7.79 -6.20
C ARG A 96 -5.01 9.21 -5.82
N PRO A 97 -4.91 9.53 -4.52
CA PRO A 97 -4.48 10.85 -4.07
C PRO A 97 -2.97 11.03 -4.26
N GLU A 98 -2.53 12.29 -4.28
CA GLU A 98 -1.11 12.69 -4.34
C GLU A 98 -0.27 12.06 -3.21
N THR A 99 -0.90 11.76 -2.08
CA THR A 99 -0.29 11.03 -0.94
C THR A 99 0.37 9.72 -1.36
N PHE A 100 -0.10 9.05 -2.42
CA PHE A 100 0.56 7.85 -2.95
C PHE A 100 1.90 8.14 -3.63
N GLU A 101 2.05 9.29 -4.29
CA GLU A 101 3.32 9.71 -4.88
C GLU A 101 4.32 10.10 -3.79
N LEU A 102 3.85 10.79 -2.74
CA LEU A 102 4.67 11.11 -1.57
C LEU A 102 5.15 9.84 -0.86
N TRP A 103 4.24 8.88 -0.65
CA TRP A 103 4.56 7.59 -0.07
C TRP A 103 5.58 6.81 -0.92
N ARG A 104 5.43 6.84 -2.25
CA ARG A 104 6.42 6.26 -3.19
C ARG A 104 7.80 6.88 -2.98
N ALA A 105 7.87 8.21 -2.95
CA ALA A 105 9.12 8.94 -2.77
C ALA A 105 9.78 8.60 -1.42
N GLN A 106 8.99 8.41 -0.36
CA GLN A 106 9.49 8.01 0.96
C GLN A 106 10.06 6.59 0.95
N LEU A 107 9.43 5.64 0.28
CA LEU A 107 9.98 4.29 0.10
C LEU A 107 11.28 4.30 -0.71
N ILE A 108 11.34 5.10 -1.77
CA ILE A 108 12.56 5.28 -2.58
C ILE A 108 13.69 5.86 -1.72
N GLY A 109 13.41 6.91 -0.95
CA GLY A 109 14.38 7.52 -0.04
C GLY A 109 14.88 6.56 1.02
N PHE A 110 13.94 5.85 1.69
CA PHE A 110 14.27 4.83 2.68
C PHE A 110 15.21 3.76 2.10
N ILE A 111 14.90 3.22 0.92
CA ILE A 111 15.75 2.19 0.29
C ILE A 111 17.12 2.78 -0.10
N GLY A 112 17.15 4.01 -0.61
CA GLY A 112 18.40 4.71 -0.93
C GLY A 112 19.32 4.84 0.29
N ASP A 113 18.78 5.31 1.41
CA ASP A 113 19.53 5.45 2.67
C ASP A 113 20.09 4.11 3.15
N ARG A 114 19.31 3.03 3.03
CA ARG A 114 19.73 1.67 3.42
C ARG A 114 20.78 1.05 2.51
N LEU A 115 20.81 1.45 1.24
CA LEU A 115 21.82 1.02 0.27
C LEU A 115 23.05 1.94 0.23
N GLY A 116 23.00 3.10 0.87
CA GLY A 116 24.02 4.14 0.71
C GLY A 116 24.03 4.75 -0.69
N GLU A 117 22.90 4.73 -1.40
CA GLU A 117 22.75 5.23 -2.76
C GLU A 117 21.80 6.44 -2.82
N PRO A 118 22.03 7.39 -3.73
CA PRO A 118 21.06 8.45 -4.00
C PRO A 118 19.68 7.89 -4.37
N ALA A 119 18.61 8.52 -3.87
CA ALA A 119 17.22 8.16 -4.20
C ALA A 119 16.91 8.14 -5.72
N GLY A 120 17.64 8.95 -6.50
CA GLY A 120 17.52 8.99 -7.96
C GLY A 120 18.25 7.85 -8.71
N SER A 121 19.01 7.01 -8.00
CA SER A 121 19.64 5.84 -8.59
C SER A 121 18.60 4.80 -9.00
N LEU A 122 18.93 4.00 -10.02
CA LEU A 122 18.01 3.02 -10.61
C LEU A 122 17.43 2.06 -9.56
N VAL A 123 18.27 1.53 -8.67
CA VAL A 123 17.87 0.50 -7.71
C VAL A 123 16.90 1.05 -6.66
N PRO A 124 17.20 2.12 -5.89
CA PRO A 124 16.23 2.73 -4.98
C PRO A 124 14.91 3.12 -5.66
N TRP A 125 15.00 3.73 -6.85
CA TRP A 125 13.84 4.21 -7.59
C TRP A 125 12.88 3.09 -7.97
N VAL A 126 13.39 2.04 -8.61
CA VAL A 126 12.58 0.90 -9.07
C VAL A 126 12.09 0.08 -7.88
N MET A 127 12.96 -0.19 -6.90
CA MET A 127 12.58 -1.00 -5.74
C MET A 127 11.53 -0.30 -4.87
N GLY A 128 11.61 1.01 -4.68
CA GLY A 128 10.59 1.75 -3.93
C GLY A 128 9.22 1.67 -4.59
N ALA A 129 9.15 1.84 -5.91
CA ALA A 129 7.92 1.70 -6.68
C ALA A 129 7.37 0.25 -6.67
N ALA A 130 8.26 -0.74 -6.78
CA ALA A 130 7.88 -2.16 -6.75
C ALA A 130 7.33 -2.55 -5.37
N VAL A 131 8.01 -2.15 -4.29
CA VAL A 131 7.56 -2.40 -2.91
C VAL A 131 6.20 -1.75 -2.66
N GLN A 132 6.01 -0.49 -3.05
CA GLN A 132 4.73 0.19 -2.92
C GLN A 132 3.60 -0.61 -3.61
N THR A 133 3.83 -1.01 -4.87
CA THR A 133 2.87 -1.79 -5.65
C THR A 133 2.55 -3.12 -4.94
N THR A 134 3.57 -3.84 -4.48
CA THR A 134 3.40 -5.09 -3.74
C THR A 134 2.56 -4.91 -2.49
N ILE A 135 2.80 -3.86 -1.69
CA ILE A 135 1.99 -3.57 -0.50
C ILE A 135 0.54 -3.34 -0.92
N THR A 136 0.29 -2.51 -1.93
CA THR A 136 -1.08 -2.18 -2.36
C THR A 136 -1.84 -3.41 -2.87
N GLU A 137 -1.20 -4.26 -3.68
CA GLU A 137 -1.83 -5.45 -4.24
C GLU A 137 -2.01 -6.55 -3.20
N ALA A 138 -1.07 -6.71 -2.26
CA ALA A 138 -1.19 -7.64 -1.15
C ALA A 138 -2.35 -7.27 -0.22
N LEU A 139 -2.52 -5.97 0.09
CA LEU A 139 -3.64 -5.47 0.89
C LEU A 139 -4.99 -5.60 0.16
N ALA A 140 -5.02 -5.32 -1.15
CA ALA A 140 -6.20 -5.56 -1.98
C ALA A 140 -6.57 -7.06 -1.99
N TRP A 141 -5.59 -7.94 -2.17
CA TRP A 141 -5.78 -9.39 -2.12
C TRP A 141 -6.34 -9.83 -0.76
N TRP A 142 -5.73 -9.38 0.34
CA TRP A 142 -6.20 -9.65 1.70
C TRP A 142 -7.65 -9.19 1.93
N ALA A 143 -8.00 -8.01 1.41
CA ALA A 143 -9.35 -7.47 1.53
C ALA A 143 -10.38 -8.27 0.71
N LEU A 144 -9.98 -8.82 -0.44
CA LEU A 144 -10.87 -9.58 -1.33
C LEU A 144 -11.08 -11.04 -0.90
N HIS A 145 -10.12 -11.65 -0.22
CA HIS A 145 -10.14 -13.08 0.09
C HIS A 145 -10.45 -13.35 1.56
N GLU A 146 -11.26 -14.38 1.82
CA GLU A 146 -11.41 -14.92 3.18
C GLU A 146 -10.13 -15.64 3.59
N GLN A 147 -9.58 -15.26 4.74
CA GLN A 147 -8.29 -15.72 5.19
C GLN A 147 -8.15 -15.43 6.69
N THR A 148 -7.25 -16.15 7.37
CA THR A 148 -7.02 -16.04 8.81
C THR A 148 -5.82 -15.15 9.17
N ARG A 149 -4.97 -14.80 8.20
CA ARG A 149 -3.73 -14.05 8.42
C ARG A 149 -4.00 -12.55 8.60
N GLY A 150 -3.11 -11.87 9.31
CA GLY A 150 -3.17 -10.41 9.36
C GLY A 150 -2.82 -9.76 8.01
N PRO A 151 -3.24 -8.51 7.76
CA PRO A 151 -2.82 -7.75 6.57
C PRO A 151 -1.30 -7.61 6.49
N GLY A 152 -0.63 -7.38 7.63
CA GLY A 152 0.82 -7.30 7.70
C GLY A 152 1.54 -8.62 7.38
N GLU A 153 0.98 -9.77 7.76
CA GLU A 153 1.51 -11.09 7.39
C GLU A 153 1.45 -11.32 5.88
N VAL A 154 0.32 -10.96 5.24
CA VAL A 154 0.15 -11.10 3.78
C VAL A 154 1.14 -10.20 3.04
N VAL A 155 1.34 -8.96 3.51
CA VAL A 155 2.34 -8.04 2.95
C VAL A 155 3.75 -8.58 3.12
N GLY A 156 4.10 -9.05 4.32
CA GLY A 156 5.42 -9.63 4.60
C GLY A 156 5.72 -10.84 3.70
N GLN A 157 4.74 -11.73 3.52
CA GLN A 157 4.88 -12.86 2.60
C GLN A 157 5.10 -12.39 1.15
N ALA A 158 4.33 -11.40 0.69
CA ALA A 158 4.44 -10.88 -0.68
C ALA A 158 5.81 -10.24 -0.93
N LEU A 159 6.32 -9.44 0.01
CA LEU A 159 7.64 -8.81 -0.09
C LEU A 159 8.77 -9.84 -0.03
N ALA A 160 8.70 -10.83 0.87
CA ALA A 160 9.69 -11.90 0.96
C ALA A 160 9.77 -12.74 -0.33
N SER A 161 8.66 -12.82 -1.07
CA SER A 161 8.59 -13.58 -2.32
C SER A 161 9.45 -12.98 -3.45
N PHE A 162 9.85 -11.70 -3.37
CA PHE A 162 10.74 -11.10 -4.38
C PHE A 162 12.04 -11.90 -4.56
N ASN A 163 12.66 -12.32 -3.46
CA ASN A 163 13.90 -13.10 -3.52
C ASN A 163 13.67 -14.51 -4.10
N SER A 164 12.55 -15.15 -3.75
CA SER A 164 12.18 -16.48 -4.25
C SER A 164 11.85 -16.46 -5.75
N VAL A 165 11.15 -15.42 -6.21
CA VAL A 165 10.84 -15.22 -7.64
C VAL A 165 12.11 -14.91 -8.42
N ALA A 166 12.98 -14.04 -7.91
CA ALA A 166 14.27 -13.76 -8.56
C ALA A 166 15.16 -15.01 -8.65
N ALA A 167 15.20 -15.84 -7.61
CA ALA A 167 15.92 -17.11 -7.61
C ALA A 167 15.34 -18.12 -8.61
N GLY A 168 14.00 -18.18 -8.75
CA GLY A 168 13.29 -19.06 -9.67
C GLY A 168 13.25 -18.60 -11.14
N LEU A 169 13.51 -17.32 -11.42
CA LEU A 169 13.52 -16.74 -12.77
C LEU A 169 14.87 -16.82 -13.48
N SER A 170 15.88 -17.49 -12.91
CA SER A 170 17.15 -17.72 -13.61
C SER A 170 16.89 -18.42 -14.95
N PRO A 171 17.13 -17.79 -16.12
CA PRO A 171 17.01 -18.50 -17.38
C PRO A 171 18.10 -19.59 -17.46
N PRO A 172 17.83 -20.76 -18.06
CA PRO A 172 18.89 -21.74 -18.29
C PRO A 172 19.99 -21.08 -19.12
N VAL A 173 21.21 -21.04 -18.58
CA VAL A 173 22.41 -20.63 -19.34
C VAL A 173 22.51 -21.56 -20.55
N PRO A 174 22.48 -21.07 -21.79
CA PRO A 174 22.66 -21.94 -22.95
C PRO A 174 24.08 -22.50 -22.89
N SER A 175 24.20 -23.81 -22.72
CA SER A 175 25.47 -24.53 -22.84
C SER A 175 26.03 -24.29 -24.24
N ARG A 176 27.01 -23.39 -24.40
CA ARG A 176 27.90 -23.43 -25.57
C ARG A 176 28.77 -24.69 -25.44
N ARG A 177 28.38 -25.76 -26.12
CA ARG A 177 29.23 -26.88 -26.57
C ARG A 177 28.38 -27.81 -27.45
N GLY A 178 28.71 -28.10 -28.70
CA GLY A 178 29.89 -27.76 -29.48
C GLY A 178 29.58 -27.75 -30.98
N GLN A 179 30.24 -26.82 -31.68
CA GLN A 179 30.74 -27.11 -33.01
C GLN A 179 32.09 -27.76 -32.80
N GLU A 180 32.19 -29.04 -33.15
CA GLU A 180 33.38 -29.71 -33.69
C GLU A 180 32.94 -31.06 -34.26
#